data_AF-A0A9D6K252-F1
#
_entry.id   AF-A0A9D6K252-F1
#
_cell.length_a   1.000
_cell.length_b   1.000
_cell.length_c   1.000
_cell.angle_alpha   90.00
_cell.angle_beta   90.00
_cell.angle_gamma   90.00
#
_symmetry.space_group_name_H-M   'P 1'
#
loop_
_entity.id
_entity.type
_entity.pdbx_description
1 polymer ?
#
loop_
_entity_poly.entity_id
_entity_poly.type
_entity_poly.pdbx_seq_one_letter_code
_entity_poly.pdbx_strand_id
1 'polypeptide(L)'
;MPINLPLKNNKKLGQLLERINQDAELHQWWRSANINAVDRSGISDHGEVHIRIVANAALKLLRLLEEAGIEMSVVAHHKLTSQDAEVIVVLAACLHDVGMIVHREDHERYSLILGAPKAKALLEGLYPERERTTMTGEVLHAMIAHRWDVRPLTIEASVLKVADALDMTEGRSRIPFQAGEVNIHSVSAAAIESVSLKRGKADKPIVIEIAMNNSAGIFQVDELLKRKLSNSTIAPYVQVIARIESETEKRLVEVYSL
;
A
#
# COMPACT_ATOMS: atom_id res chain seq x y z
N MET A 1 -0.72 13.32 12.72
CA MET A 1 0.66 13.73 12.37
C MET A 1 0.74 13.93 10.86
N PRO A 2 1.56 14.85 10.33
CA PRO A 2 1.64 15.05 8.89
C PRO A 2 2.31 13.86 8.19
N ILE A 3 1.81 13.51 7.00
CA ILE A 3 2.46 12.61 6.04
C ILE A 3 3.65 13.35 5.42
N ASN A 4 4.84 12.78 5.55
CA ASN A 4 6.06 13.30 4.96
C ASN A 4 6.67 12.22 4.05
N LEU A 5 6.81 12.53 2.76
CA LEU A 5 7.32 11.61 1.74
C LEU A 5 8.45 12.28 0.94
N PRO A 6 9.41 11.50 0.41
CA PRO A 6 10.50 12.05 -0.39
C PRO A 6 9.99 12.55 -1.75
N LEU A 7 9.90 13.88 -1.91
CA LEU A 7 9.33 14.54 -3.09
C LEU A 7 10.22 14.51 -4.35
N LYS A 8 11.54 14.31 -4.19
CA LYS A 8 12.54 14.59 -5.25
C LYS A 8 12.27 15.99 -5.85
N ASN A 9 11.93 16.09 -7.14
CA ASN A 9 11.63 17.33 -7.85
C ASN A 9 10.13 17.47 -8.23
N ASN A 10 9.25 16.62 -7.70
CA ASN A 10 7.84 16.59 -8.05
C ASN A 10 7.04 17.66 -7.28
N LYS A 11 6.86 18.82 -7.92
CA LYS A 11 6.14 19.96 -7.31
C LYS A 11 4.65 19.68 -7.09
N LYS A 12 3.99 18.95 -8.00
CA LYS A 12 2.56 18.61 -7.87
C LYS A 12 2.32 17.69 -6.68
N LEU A 13 3.19 16.69 -6.50
CA LEU A 13 3.15 15.83 -5.32
C LEU A 13 3.36 16.63 -4.03
N GLY A 14 4.29 17.59 -4.03
CA GLY A 14 4.50 18.48 -2.88
C GLY A 14 3.25 19.27 -2.50
N GLN A 15 2.59 19.89 -3.47
CA GLN A 15 1.34 20.63 -3.25
C GLN A 15 0.18 19.70 -2.84
N LEU A 16 0.10 18.49 -3.40
CA LEU A 16 -0.87 17.49 -2.97
C LEU A 16 -0.67 17.11 -1.49
N LEU A 17 0.57 16.83 -1.07
CA LEU A 17 0.86 16.49 0.32
C LEU A 17 0.55 17.63 1.29
N GLU A 18 0.81 18.87 0.90
CA GLU A 18 0.42 20.04 1.69
C GLU A 18 -1.09 20.07 1.90
N ARG A 19 -1.87 19.88 0.84
CA ARG A 19 -3.34 19.84 0.92
C ARG A 19 -3.85 18.68 1.78
N ILE A 20 -3.29 17.48 1.61
CA ILE A 20 -3.62 16.31 2.41
C ILE A 20 -3.36 16.58 3.90
N ASN A 21 -2.18 17.13 4.24
CA ASN A 21 -1.79 17.43 5.61
C ASN A 21 -2.62 18.54 6.26
N GLN A 22 -3.30 19.38 5.46
CA GLN A 22 -4.19 20.44 5.92
C GLN A 22 -5.66 20.01 5.92
N ASP A 23 -6.02 18.85 5.37
CA ASP A 23 -7.39 18.36 5.25
C ASP A 23 -7.86 17.68 6.55
N ALA A 24 -8.48 18.48 7.44
CA ALA A 24 -8.97 18.00 8.73
C ALA A 24 -10.01 16.87 8.61
N GLU A 25 -10.81 16.86 7.55
CA GLU A 25 -11.82 15.82 7.32
C GLU A 25 -11.14 14.48 7.00
N LEU A 26 -10.16 14.47 6.10
CA LEU A 26 -9.42 13.27 5.73
C LEU A 26 -8.68 12.68 6.94
N HIS A 27 -8.04 13.52 7.75
CA HIS A 27 -7.42 13.09 9.01
C HIS A 27 -8.44 12.48 9.99
N GLN A 28 -9.63 13.08 10.10
CA GLN A 28 -10.69 12.53 10.94
C GLN A 28 -11.24 11.21 10.38
N TRP A 29 -11.29 11.02 9.05
CA TRP A 29 -11.63 9.74 8.44
C TRP A 29 -10.63 8.66 8.79
N TRP A 30 -9.32 8.90 8.67
CA TRP A 30 -8.31 7.93 9.06
C TRP A 30 -8.41 7.55 10.53
N ARG A 31 -8.64 8.52 11.42
CA ARG A 31 -8.87 8.24 12.84
C ARG A 31 -10.11 7.37 13.06
N SER A 32 -11.21 7.70 12.38
CA SER A 32 -12.48 6.98 12.55
C SER A 32 -12.44 5.56 11.96
N ALA A 33 -11.74 5.40 10.82
CA ALA A 33 -11.45 4.10 10.22
C ALA A 33 -10.63 3.24 11.18
N ASN A 34 -9.61 3.82 11.84
CA ASN A 34 -8.80 3.09 12.80
C ASN A 34 -9.58 2.64 14.04
N ILE A 35 -10.50 3.44 14.55
CA ILE A 35 -11.41 3.04 15.64
C ILE A 35 -12.27 1.85 15.20
N ASN A 36 -12.78 1.87 13.97
CA ASN A 36 -13.55 0.74 13.44
C ASN A 36 -12.70 -0.52 13.27
N ALA A 37 -11.47 -0.38 12.78
CA ALA A 37 -10.55 -1.49 12.57
C ALA A 37 -10.07 -2.09 13.91
N VAL A 38 -9.46 -1.27 14.77
CA VAL A 38 -8.79 -1.72 15.99
C VAL A 38 -9.80 -1.90 17.13
N ASP A 39 -10.47 -0.82 17.54
CA ASP A 39 -11.27 -0.82 18.78
C ASP A 39 -12.57 -1.63 18.65
N ARG A 40 -13.18 -1.63 17.47
CA ARG A 40 -14.48 -2.31 17.24
C ARG A 40 -14.36 -3.69 16.62
N SER A 41 -13.38 -3.91 15.74
CA SER A 41 -13.26 -5.16 14.97
C SER A 41 -12.06 -6.02 15.36
N GLY A 42 -11.16 -5.54 16.24
CA GLY A 42 -10.00 -6.30 16.71
C GLY A 42 -8.92 -6.55 15.66
N ILE A 43 -8.98 -5.91 14.49
CA ILE A 43 -7.98 -6.08 13.42
C ILE A 43 -6.84 -5.07 13.53
N SER A 44 -5.80 -5.24 12.72
CA SER A 44 -4.65 -4.34 12.66
C SER A 44 -5.03 -2.90 12.32
N ASP A 45 -4.13 -1.96 12.61
CA ASP A 45 -4.33 -0.53 12.36
C ASP A 45 -4.53 -0.22 10.87
N HIS A 46 -5.54 0.58 10.56
CA HIS A 46 -5.86 1.12 9.23
C HIS A 46 -6.00 2.66 9.32
N GLY A 47 -5.19 3.26 10.20
CA GLY A 47 -5.17 4.70 10.49
C GLY A 47 -4.03 5.44 9.81
N GLU A 48 -3.68 6.62 10.33
CA GLU A 48 -2.62 7.47 9.74
C GLU A 48 -1.27 6.76 9.55
N VAL A 49 -0.93 5.83 10.46
CA VAL A 49 0.33 5.09 10.42
C VAL A 49 0.34 4.14 9.23
N HIS A 50 -0.74 3.35 9.06
CA HIS A 50 -0.95 2.48 7.90
C HIS A 50 -0.78 3.27 6.60
N ILE A 51 -1.55 4.34 6.44
CA ILE A 51 -1.60 5.15 5.23
C ILE A 51 -0.22 5.69 4.85
N ARG A 52 0.57 6.14 5.84
CA ARG A 52 1.93 6.62 5.62
C ARG A 52 2.87 5.50 5.14
N ILE A 53 2.76 4.30 5.71
CA ILE A 53 3.58 3.15 5.31
C ILE A 53 3.26 2.77 3.87
N VAL A 54 1.98 2.62 3.54
CA VAL A 54 1.51 2.27 2.19
C VAL A 54 1.94 3.32 1.17
N ALA A 55 1.74 4.62 1.46
CA ALA A 55 2.12 5.69 0.53
C ALA A 55 3.64 5.72 0.27
N ASN A 56 4.46 5.49 1.29
CA ASN A 56 5.92 5.44 1.14
C ASN A 56 6.35 4.20 0.34
N ALA A 57 5.79 3.03 0.65
CA ALA A 57 6.07 1.79 -0.07
C ALA A 57 5.66 1.89 -1.54
N ALA A 58 4.48 2.43 -1.83
CA ALA A 58 3.98 2.65 -3.18
C ALA A 58 4.91 3.55 -3.99
N LEU A 59 5.32 4.69 -3.42
CA LEU A 59 6.24 5.61 -4.08
C LEU A 59 7.61 4.95 -4.37
N LYS A 60 8.12 4.13 -3.44
CA LYS A 60 9.38 3.42 -3.61
C LYS A 60 9.29 2.32 -4.68
N LEU A 61 8.21 1.53 -4.70
CA LEU A 61 7.94 0.52 -5.73
C LEU A 61 7.86 1.16 -7.11
N LEU A 62 7.07 2.23 -7.25
CA LEU A 62 6.91 2.94 -8.52
C LEU A 62 8.25 3.43 -9.09
N ARG A 63 9.09 4.02 -8.22
CA ARG A 63 10.42 4.50 -8.61
C ARG A 63 11.38 3.37 -8.98
N LEU A 64 11.32 2.21 -8.32
CA LEU A 64 12.14 1.06 -8.71
C LEU A 64 11.73 0.50 -10.07
N LEU A 65 10.43 0.50 -10.40
CA LEU A 65 9.94 0.14 -11.74
C LEU A 65 10.43 1.13 -12.80
N GLU A 66 10.29 2.42 -12.53
CA GLU A 66 10.75 3.47 -13.45
C GLU A 66 12.27 3.39 -13.69
N GLU A 67 13.06 3.21 -12.62
CA GLU A 67 14.52 3.04 -12.71
C GLU A 67 14.93 1.81 -13.53
N ALA A 68 14.05 0.80 -13.62
CA ALA A 68 14.23 -0.39 -14.44
C ALA A 68 13.69 -0.24 -15.87
N GLY A 69 13.20 0.94 -16.25
CA GLY A 69 12.68 1.22 -17.59
C GLY A 69 11.26 0.69 -17.82
N ILE A 70 10.52 0.33 -16.78
CA ILE A 70 9.11 -0.06 -16.88
C ILE A 70 8.26 1.21 -16.99
N GLU A 71 7.56 1.36 -18.11
CA GLU A 71 6.71 2.53 -18.37
C GLU A 71 5.42 2.48 -17.52
N MET A 72 5.09 3.59 -16.86
CA MET A 72 3.86 3.74 -16.09
C MET A 72 2.64 3.85 -17.00
N SER A 73 1.48 3.33 -16.58
CA SER A 73 0.31 3.27 -17.46
C SER A 73 -0.24 4.65 -17.80
N VAL A 74 -0.16 5.61 -16.87
CA VAL A 74 -0.58 6.98 -17.14
C VAL A 74 0.26 7.66 -18.23
N VAL A 75 1.54 7.30 -18.33
CA VAL A 75 2.45 7.79 -19.38
C VAL A 75 2.09 7.15 -20.71
N ALA A 76 1.98 5.82 -20.74
CA ALA A 76 1.67 5.06 -21.95
C ALA A 76 0.33 5.47 -22.57
N HIS A 77 -0.73 5.55 -21.76
CA HIS A 77 -2.11 5.69 -22.22
C HIS A 77 -2.61 7.13 -22.30
N HIS A 78 -2.17 8.00 -21.40
CA HIS A 78 -2.68 9.38 -21.30
C HIS A 78 -1.66 10.45 -21.65
N LYS A 79 -0.42 10.07 -21.98
CA LYS A 79 0.69 10.98 -22.31
C LYS A 79 1.00 11.99 -21.19
N LEU A 80 0.71 11.59 -19.95
CA LEU A 80 1.15 12.28 -18.75
C LEU A 80 2.58 11.85 -18.39
N THR A 81 3.08 12.31 -17.26
CA THR A 81 4.47 12.09 -16.83
C THR A 81 4.56 11.07 -15.71
N SER A 82 5.75 10.49 -15.46
CA SER A 82 5.98 9.63 -14.30
C SER A 82 5.71 10.36 -12.97
N GLN A 83 5.90 11.68 -12.93
CA GLN A 83 5.55 12.50 -11.76
C GLN A 83 4.04 12.50 -11.49
N ASP A 84 3.21 12.35 -12.53
CA ASP A 84 1.76 12.19 -12.36
C ASP A 84 1.44 10.78 -11.84
N ALA A 85 2.20 9.75 -12.24
CA ALA A 85 2.07 8.41 -11.66
C ALA A 85 2.37 8.39 -10.14
N GLU A 86 3.35 9.16 -9.67
CA GLU A 86 3.60 9.35 -8.24
C GLU A 86 2.40 9.98 -7.50
N VAL A 87 1.72 10.95 -8.12
CA VAL A 87 0.51 11.58 -7.57
C VAL A 87 -0.63 10.57 -7.46
N ILE A 88 -0.82 9.71 -8.48
CA ILE A 88 -1.84 8.66 -8.48
C ILE A 88 -1.63 7.71 -7.29
N VAL A 89 -0.44 7.13 -7.15
CA VAL A 89 -0.21 6.10 -6.13
C VAL A 89 -0.27 6.66 -4.70
N VAL A 90 0.20 7.89 -4.49
CA VAL A 90 0.15 8.54 -3.17
C VAL A 90 -1.28 8.94 -2.80
N LEU A 91 -2.04 9.54 -3.73
CA LEU A 91 -3.41 9.93 -3.47
C LEU A 91 -4.31 8.70 -3.26
N ALA A 92 -4.11 7.65 -4.07
CA ALA A 92 -4.84 6.40 -3.90
C ALA A 92 -4.51 5.73 -2.56
N ALA A 93 -3.24 5.69 -2.14
CA ALA A 93 -2.85 5.21 -0.81
C ALA A 93 -3.55 5.98 0.32
N CYS A 94 -3.69 7.30 0.19
CA CYS A 94 -4.36 8.15 1.18
C CYS A 94 -5.87 7.90 1.27
N LEU A 95 -6.50 7.35 0.23
CA LEU A 95 -7.95 7.21 0.12
C LEU A 95 -8.45 5.76 0.14
N HIS A 96 -7.60 4.76 -0.10
CA HIS A 96 -8.05 3.41 -0.42
C HIS A 96 -8.92 2.74 0.67
N ASP A 97 -8.70 3.09 1.93
CA ASP A 97 -9.38 2.51 3.10
C ASP A 97 -10.35 3.44 3.84
N VAL A 98 -10.60 4.65 3.32
CA VAL A 98 -11.50 5.60 4.00
C VAL A 98 -12.93 5.05 4.17
N GLY A 99 -13.34 4.08 3.33
CA GLY A 99 -14.60 3.36 3.46
C GLY A 99 -14.75 2.58 4.76
N MET A 100 -13.65 2.30 5.48
CA MET A 100 -13.71 1.68 6.80
C MET A 100 -14.44 2.55 7.83
N ILE A 101 -14.63 3.86 7.60
CA ILE A 101 -15.50 4.68 8.47
C ILE A 101 -16.96 4.22 8.42
N VAL A 102 -17.38 3.60 7.32
CA VAL A 102 -18.72 3.06 7.10
C VAL A 102 -18.80 1.64 7.64
N HIS A 103 -17.96 0.73 7.11
CA HIS A 103 -17.90 -0.66 7.53
C HIS A 103 -16.62 -1.34 7.03
N ARG A 104 -16.21 -2.44 7.67
CA ARG A 104 -15.06 -3.25 7.25
C ARG A 104 -15.35 -4.08 6.00
N GLU A 105 -16.53 -4.67 5.94
CA GLU A 105 -17.01 -5.39 4.75
C GLU A 105 -17.26 -4.41 3.61
N ASP A 106 -16.83 -4.75 2.40
CA ASP A 106 -16.97 -3.93 1.20
C ASP A 106 -16.37 -2.50 1.33
N HIS A 107 -15.46 -2.28 2.29
CA HIS A 107 -14.83 -0.98 2.52
C HIS A 107 -14.21 -0.36 1.26
N GLU A 108 -13.69 -1.16 0.34
CA GLU A 108 -13.10 -0.70 -0.93
C GLU A 108 -14.14 0.00 -1.81
N ARG A 109 -15.39 -0.48 -1.79
CA ARG A 109 -16.51 0.14 -2.51
C ARG A 109 -16.97 1.42 -1.83
N TYR A 110 -17.07 1.42 -0.50
CA TYR A 110 -17.38 2.64 0.25
C TYR A 110 -16.29 3.71 0.08
N SER A 111 -15.03 3.30 0.00
CA SER A 111 -13.90 4.17 -0.30
C SER A 111 -14.05 4.87 -1.65
N LEU A 112 -14.64 4.24 -2.67
CA LEU A 112 -14.91 4.92 -3.95
C LEU A 112 -15.94 6.05 -3.79
N ILE A 113 -16.99 5.82 -3.01
CA ILE A 113 -18.07 6.80 -2.79
C ILE A 113 -17.51 8.05 -2.10
N LEU A 114 -16.70 7.86 -1.06
CA LEU A 114 -16.08 8.94 -0.29
C LEU A 114 -14.89 9.56 -1.05
N GLY A 115 -14.09 8.72 -1.69
CA GLY A 115 -12.83 9.07 -2.33
C GLY A 115 -13.01 9.79 -3.65
N ALA A 116 -14.06 9.53 -4.44
CA ALA A 116 -14.30 10.23 -5.71
C ALA A 116 -14.41 11.76 -5.56
N PRO A 117 -15.31 12.30 -4.71
CA PRO A 117 -15.37 13.74 -4.49
C PRO A 117 -14.10 14.28 -3.81
N LYS A 118 -13.51 13.54 -2.87
CA LYS A 118 -12.30 13.97 -2.15
C LYS A 118 -11.07 14.06 -3.08
N ALA A 119 -10.86 13.07 -3.94
CA ALA A 119 -9.78 13.07 -4.93
C ALA A 119 -9.92 14.25 -5.89
N LYS A 120 -11.14 14.51 -6.40
CA LYS A 120 -11.39 15.66 -7.28
C LYS A 120 -11.07 16.99 -6.60
N ALA A 121 -11.46 17.15 -5.33
CA ALA A 121 -11.17 18.34 -4.54
C ALA A 121 -9.67 18.51 -4.28
N LEU A 122 -8.96 17.45 -3.87
CA LEU A 122 -7.53 17.50 -3.62
C LEU A 122 -6.71 17.78 -4.90
N LEU A 123 -7.20 17.35 -6.06
CA LEU A 123 -6.58 17.59 -7.38
C LEU A 123 -6.94 18.94 -8.02
N GLU A 124 -7.88 19.70 -7.44
CA GLU A 124 -8.37 20.95 -8.03
C GLU A 124 -7.29 22.04 -8.13
N GLY A 125 -7.03 22.56 -9.33
CA GLY A 125 -5.97 23.56 -9.53
C GLY A 125 -4.55 23.00 -9.56
N LEU A 126 -4.36 21.69 -9.34
CA LEU A 126 -3.11 20.98 -9.68
C LEU A 126 -3.08 20.57 -11.16
N TYR A 127 -4.27 20.33 -11.73
CA TYR A 127 -4.48 19.86 -13.09
C TYR A 127 -5.63 20.63 -13.76
N PRO A 128 -5.59 20.84 -15.09
CA PRO A 128 -6.75 21.26 -15.87
C PRO A 128 -7.85 20.18 -15.83
N GLU A 129 -9.07 20.53 -16.24
CA GLU A 129 -10.24 19.63 -16.14
C GLU A 129 -10.01 18.26 -16.79
N ARG A 130 -9.39 18.24 -17.97
CA ARG A 130 -9.12 17.00 -18.71
C ARG A 130 -8.20 16.07 -17.91
N GLU A 131 -7.02 16.54 -17.54
CA GLU A 131 -6.04 15.76 -16.80
C GLU A 131 -6.56 15.43 -15.40
N ARG A 132 -7.25 16.35 -14.73
CA ARG A 132 -7.88 16.11 -13.42
C ARG A 132 -8.87 14.96 -13.49
N THR A 133 -9.67 14.88 -14.56
CA THR A 133 -10.61 13.78 -14.79
C THR A 133 -9.90 12.46 -14.96
N THR A 134 -8.84 12.43 -15.79
CA THR A 134 -7.98 11.24 -15.96
C THR A 134 -7.37 10.81 -14.62
N MET A 135 -6.71 11.73 -13.92
CA MET A 135 -6.04 11.46 -12.64
C MET A 135 -7.01 10.92 -11.59
N THR A 136 -8.22 11.50 -11.51
CA THR A 136 -9.28 11.01 -10.60
C THR A 136 -9.69 9.58 -10.96
N GLY A 137 -9.87 9.28 -12.25
CA GLY A 137 -10.18 7.92 -12.71
C GLY A 137 -9.09 6.91 -12.37
N GLU A 138 -7.82 7.25 -12.60
CA GLU A 138 -6.66 6.40 -12.29
C GLU A 138 -6.52 6.15 -10.77
N VAL A 139 -6.76 7.18 -9.95
CA VAL A 139 -6.78 7.05 -8.48
C VAL A 139 -7.88 6.10 -8.03
N LEU A 140 -9.11 6.28 -8.52
CA LEU A 140 -10.24 5.43 -8.15
C LEU A 140 -10.06 3.98 -8.62
N HIS A 141 -9.48 3.79 -9.80
CA HIS A 141 -9.12 2.47 -10.30
C HIS A 141 -8.07 1.80 -9.41
N ALA A 142 -7.01 2.52 -9.03
CA ALA A 142 -6.02 2.01 -8.08
C ALA A 142 -6.66 1.63 -6.74
N MET A 143 -7.54 2.49 -6.22
CA MET A 143 -8.30 2.22 -5.00
C MET A 143 -9.10 0.93 -5.12
N ILE A 144 -10.02 0.75 -6.08
CA ILE A 144 -10.81 -0.49 -6.09
C ILE A 144 -9.96 -1.74 -6.36
N ALA A 145 -8.89 -1.59 -7.15
CA ALA A 145 -8.01 -2.69 -7.50
C ALA A 145 -7.06 -3.09 -6.37
N HIS A 146 -6.97 -2.37 -5.24
CA HIS A 146 -6.15 -2.82 -4.10
C HIS A 146 -6.73 -4.10 -3.43
N ARG A 147 -8.01 -4.39 -3.66
CA ARG A 147 -8.67 -5.61 -3.23
C ARG A 147 -7.99 -6.84 -3.84
N TRP A 148 -7.83 -7.90 -3.03
CA TRP A 148 -6.98 -9.03 -3.41
C TRP A 148 -7.44 -9.75 -4.69
N ASP A 149 -8.75 -9.88 -4.92
CA ASP A 149 -9.38 -10.58 -6.04
C ASP A 149 -9.62 -9.70 -7.29
N VAL A 150 -9.55 -8.38 -7.18
CA VAL A 150 -9.75 -7.46 -8.31
C VAL A 150 -8.45 -7.31 -9.10
N ARG A 151 -8.38 -7.80 -10.33
CA ARG A 151 -7.17 -7.68 -11.17
C ARG A 151 -6.92 -6.20 -11.54
N PRO A 152 -5.75 -5.62 -11.21
CA PRO A 152 -5.38 -4.28 -11.65
C PRO A 152 -5.18 -4.21 -13.16
N LEU A 153 -5.61 -3.10 -13.76
CA LEU A 153 -5.42 -2.81 -15.19
C LEU A 153 -4.26 -1.83 -15.47
N THR A 154 -3.65 -1.27 -14.42
CA THR A 154 -2.54 -0.31 -14.54
C THR A 154 -1.39 -0.69 -13.61
N ILE A 155 -0.20 -0.20 -13.92
CA ILE A 155 0.99 -0.40 -13.08
C ILE A 155 0.79 0.28 -11.73
N GLU A 156 0.23 1.48 -11.71
CA GLU A 156 -0.06 2.28 -10.53
C GLU A 156 -1.01 1.55 -9.58
N ALA A 157 -2.06 0.93 -10.11
CA ALA A 157 -3.00 0.13 -9.33
C ALA A 157 -2.34 -1.13 -8.74
N SER A 158 -1.47 -1.81 -9.51
CA SER A 158 -0.68 -2.94 -9.02
C SER A 158 0.34 -2.52 -7.95
N VAL A 159 0.95 -1.36 -8.10
CA VAL A 159 1.86 -0.77 -7.11
C VAL A 159 1.12 -0.55 -5.79
N LEU A 160 -0.06 0.07 -5.82
CA LEU A 160 -0.85 0.27 -4.60
C LEU A 160 -1.24 -1.07 -3.96
N LYS A 161 -1.75 -2.02 -4.76
CA LYS A 161 -2.13 -3.36 -4.29
C LYS A 161 -1.00 -4.04 -3.53
N VAL A 162 0.21 -4.02 -4.10
CA VAL A 162 1.38 -4.66 -3.47
C VAL A 162 1.86 -3.86 -2.28
N ALA A 163 1.91 -2.53 -2.37
CA ALA A 163 2.33 -1.65 -1.28
C ALA A 163 1.50 -1.83 -0.01
N ASP A 164 0.17 -1.98 -0.16
CA ASP A 164 -0.74 -2.24 0.95
C ASP A 164 -0.39 -3.56 1.67
N ALA A 165 -0.13 -4.63 0.92
CA ALA A 165 0.31 -5.90 1.50
C ALA A 165 1.66 -5.83 2.24
N LEU A 166 2.50 -4.80 2.03
CA LEU A 166 3.79 -4.70 2.71
C LEU A 166 3.69 -4.21 4.16
N ASP A 167 2.55 -3.66 4.58
CA ASP A 167 2.32 -3.25 5.98
C ASP A 167 1.95 -4.44 6.88
N MET A 168 2.89 -5.38 7.04
CA MET A 168 2.67 -6.66 7.74
C MET A 168 3.62 -6.93 8.91
N THR A 169 4.39 -5.93 9.36
CA THR A 169 5.41 -6.11 10.42
C THR A 169 4.79 -6.26 11.82
N GLU A 170 5.55 -6.82 12.76
CA GLU A 170 5.12 -7.13 14.13
C GLU A 170 4.50 -5.94 14.87
N GLY A 171 4.99 -4.72 14.61
CA GLY A 171 4.48 -3.48 15.20
C GLY A 171 2.99 -3.24 14.92
N ARG A 172 2.43 -3.90 13.90
CA ARG A 172 1.01 -3.81 13.50
C ARG A 172 0.10 -4.79 14.22
N SER A 173 0.67 -5.83 14.84
CA SER A 173 -0.05 -6.89 15.57
C SER A 173 -0.11 -6.67 17.09
N ARG A 174 0.61 -5.66 17.59
CA ARG A 174 0.81 -5.44 19.03
C ARG A 174 -0.50 -5.17 19.79
N ILE A 175 -1.45 -4.46 19.20
CA ILE A 175 -2.72 -4.12 19.88
C ILE A 175 -3.65 -5.35 19.96
N PRO A 176 -3.96 -6.07 18.85
CA PRO A 176 -4.76 -7.30 18.92
C PRO A 176 -4.16 -8.36 19.85
N PHE A 177 -2.82 -8.53 19.82
CA PHE A 177 -2.13 -9.50 20.67
C PHE A 177 -2.24 -9.15 22.17
N GLN A 178 -2.12 -7.86 22.52
CA GLN A 178 -2.28 -7.39 23.90
C GLN A 178 -3.73 -7.44 24.39
N ALA A 179 -4.70 -7.38 23.48
CA ALA A 179 -6.12 -7.55 23.77
C ALA A 179 -6.53 -9.01 24.06
N GLY A 180 -5.59 -9.97 23.96
CA GLY A 180 -5.82 -11.38 24.26
C GLY A 180 -6.30 -12.22 23.08
N GLU A 181 -6.41 -11.64 21.88
CA GLU A 181 -6.75 -12.38 20.66
C GLU A 181 -5.51 -13.04 20.06
N VAL A 182 -5.17 -14.21 20.59
CA VAL A 182 -4.14 -15.09 20.02
C VAL A 182 -4.77 -15.92 18.91
N ASN A 183 -4.58 -15.49 17.66
CA ASN A 183 -5.00 -16.22 16.47
C ASN A 183 -3.80 -16.36 15.51
N ILE A 184 -3.96 -17.15 14.44
CA ILE A 184 -2.85 -17.39 13.51
C ILE A 184 -2.34 -16.09 12.87
N HIS A 185 -3.22 -15.11 12.63
CA HIS A 185 -2.85 -13.83 12.03
C HIS A 185 -2.03 -12.95 12.97
N SER A 186 -2.37 -12.90 14.26
CA SER A 186 -1.60 -12.13 15.25
C SER A 186 -0.23 -12.76 15.50
N VAL A 187 -0.15 -14.10 15.58
CA VAL A 187 1.12 -14.83 15.73
C VAL A 187 2.01 -14.69 14.50
N SER A 188 1.46 -14.85 13.29
CA SER A 188 2.24 -14.75 12.06
C SER A 188 2.74 -13.33 11.79
N ALA A 189 1.96 -12.30 12.15
CA ALA A 189 2.40 -10.91 12.03
C ALA A 189 3.51 -10.58 13.04
N ALA A 190 3.41 -11.08 14.28
CA ALA A 190 4.48 -10.96 15.28
C ALA A 190 5.79 -11.68 14.88
N ALA A 191 5.74 -12.55 13.89
CA ALA A 191 6.92 -13.21 13.35
C ALA A 191 7.66 -12.37 12.29
N ILE A 192 7.06 -11.32 11.74
CA ILE A 192 7.67 -10.45 10.72
C ILE A 192 8.39 -9.28 11.40
N GLU A 193 9.71 -9.30 11.43
CA GLU A 193 10.50 -8.23 12.05
C GLU A 193 10.61 -7.01 11.14
N SER A 194 10.90 -7.22 9.85
CA SER A 194 11.04 -6.12 8.90
C SER A 194 10.74 -6.54 7.46
N VAL A 195 10.27 -5.56 6.69
CA VAL A 195 10.07 -5.66 5.25
C VAL A 195 10.88 -4.57 4.59
N SER A 196 11.73 -4.93 3.62
CA SER A 196 12.57 -3.98 2.91
C SER A 196 12.46 -4.13 1.40
N LEU A 197 12.39 -2.99 0.72
CA LEU A 197 12.39 -2.89 -0.74
C LEU A 197 13.80 -2.57 -1.23
N LYS A 198 14.36 -3.44 -2.07
CA LYS A 198 15.70 -3.30 -2.65
C LYS A 198 15.64 -3.36 -4.17
N ARG A 199 16.67 -2.81 -4.80
CA ARG A 199 16.93 -2.98 -6.22
C ARG A 199 17.39 -4.42 -6.47
N GLY A 200 16.74 -5.07 -7.42
CA GLY A 200 17.06 -6.42 -7.87
C GLY A 200 17.86 -6.47 -9.17
N LYS A 201 17.75 -7.60 -9.87
CA LYS A 201 18.39 -7.85 -11.16
C LYS A 201 17.49 -7.39 -12.32
N ALA A 202 18.00 -7.42 -13.54
CA ALA A 202 17.28 -6.91 -14.72
C ALA A 202 15.92 -7.61 -14.96
N ASP A 203 15.83 -8.91 -14.72
CA ASP A 203 14.62 -9.72 -14.87
C ASP A 203 13.62 -9.53 -13.70
N LYS A 204 14.14 -9.21 -12.52
CA LYS A 204 13.39 -9.00 -11.28
C LYS A 204 13.90 -7.73 -10.60
N PRO A 205 13.55 -6.53 -11.10
CA PRO A 205 14.12 -5.26 -10.64
C PRO A 205 13.75 -4.89 -9.21
N ILE A 206 12.74 -5.54 -8.62
CA ILE A 206 12.32 -5.33 -7.24
C ILE A 206 12.58 -6.58 -6.44
N VAL A 207 13.30 -6.44 -5.33
CA VAL A 207 13.42 -7.48 -4.31
C VAL A 207 12.69 -7.00 -3.05
N ILE A 208 11.71 -7.78 -2.62
CA ILE A 208 11.06 -7.64 -1.31
C ILE A 208 11.77 -8.62 -0.38
N GLU A 209 12.59 -8.10 0.53
CA GLU A 209 13.21 -8.91 1.58
C GLU A 209 12.38 -8.83 2.86
N ILE A 210 12.06 -9.98 3.44
CA ILE A 210 11.27 -10.13 4.66
C ILE A 210 12.12 -10.87 5.69
N ALA A 211 12.46 -10.19 6.79
CA ALA A 211 13.14 -10.80 7.93
C ALA A 211 12.10 -11.29 8.94
N MET A 212 12.25 -12.55 9.37
CA MET A 212 11.31 -13.22 10.26
C MET A 212 12.03 -13.86 11.45
N ASN A 213 11.45 -13.78 12.64
CA ASN A 213 11.99 -14.44 13.83
C ASN A 213 11.57 -15.92 13.94
N ASN A 214 10.52 -16.34 13.23
CA ASN A 214 10.12 -17.75 13.15
C ASN A 214 9.29 -18.07 11.90
N SER A 215 9.01 -19.36 11.69
CA SER A 215 8.31 -19.88 10.50
C SER A 215 6.83 -19.49 10.39
N ALA A 216 6.17 -19.04 11.46
CA ALA A 216 4.79 -18.56 11.39
C ALA A 216 4.63 -17.36 10.46
N GLY A 217 5.70 -16.57 10.25
CA GLY A 217 5.70 -15.43 9.33
C GLY A 217 5.39 -15.81 7.88
N ILE A 218 5.70 -17.04 7.47
CA ILE A 218 5.38 -17.55 6.12
C ILE A 218 3.87 -17.43 5.83
N PHE A 219 3.02 -17.60 6.85
CA PHE A 219 1.58 -17.44 6.69
C PHE A 219 1.18 -16.00 6.32
N GLN A 220 1.84 -14.96 6.86
CA GLN A 220 1.60 -13.58 6.41
C GLN A 220 2.06 -13.36 4.96
N VAL A 221 3.23 -13.91 4.62
CA VAL A 221 3.76 -13.81 3.26
C VAL A 221 2.79 -14.45 2.26
N ASP A 222 2.24 -15.62 2.58
CA ASP A 222 1.32 -16.33 1.71
C ASP A 222 -0.08 -15.72 1.65
N GLU A 223 -0.68 -15.38 2.79
CA GLU A 223 -2.05 -14.89 2.84
C GLU A 223 -2.20 -13.45 2.37
N LEU A 224 -1.25 -12.57 2.70
CA LEU A 224 -1.32 -11.16 2.30
C LEU A 224 -0.57 -10.91 0.99
N LEU A 225 0.75 -11.12 0.99
CA LEU A 225 1.59 -10.65 -0.10
C LEU A 225 1.46 -11.52 -1.35
N LYS A 226 1.57 -12.84 -1.24
CA LYS A 226 1.53 -13.74 -2.41
C LYS A 226 0.20 -13.63 -3.15
N ARG A 227 -0.93 -13.56 -2.43
CA ARG A 227 -2.25 -13.39 -3.04
C ARG A 227 -2.35 -12.09 -3.83
N LYS A 228 -1.94 -10.96 -3.23
CA LYS A 228 -1.99 -9.66 -3.90
C LYS A 228 -0.97 -9.57 -5.04
N LEU A 229 0.25 -10.06 -4.84
CA LEU A 229 1.31 -10.01 -5.83
C LEU A 229 0.98 -10.87 -7.06
N SER A 230 0.54 -12.12 -6.87
CA SER A 230 0.18 -13.01 -7.98
C SER A 230 -0.97 -12.49 -8.84
N ASN A 231 -1.90 -11.72 -8.23
CA ASN A 231 -2.98 -11.04 -8.94
C ASN A 231 -2.64 -9.56 -9.27
N SER A 232 -1.37 -9.24 -9.47
CA SER A 232 -0.90 -7.91 -9.89
C SER A 232 -0.18 -7.98 -11.24
N THR A 233 -0.18 -6.88 -11.99
CA THR A 233 0.56 -6.77 -13.26
C THR A 233 2.06 -6.61 -13.05
N ILE A 234 2.52 -6.33 -11.82
CA ILE A 234 3.94 -6.17 -11.49
C ILE A 234 4.60 -7.45 -10.98
N ALA A 235 3.85 -8.54 -10.79
CA ALA A 235 4.37 -9.84 -10.34
C ALA A 235 5.61 -10.31 -11.13
N PRO A 236 5.66 -10.16 -12.47
CA PRO A 236 6.84 -10.54 -13.24
C PRO A 236 8.12 -9.80 -12.82
N TYR A 237 8.02 -8.59 -12.26
CA TYR A 237 9.15 -7.73 -11.91
C TYR A 237 9.61 -7.83 -10.44
N VAL A 238 8.89 -8.60 -9.64
CA VAL A 238 9.11 -8.68 -8.18
C VAL A 238 9.62 -10.07 -7.82
N GLN A 239 10.67 -10.10 -7.01
CA GLN A 239 11.18 -11.28 -6.32
C GLN A 239 10.93 -11.12 -4.82
N VAL A 240 10.35 -12.12 -4.17
CA VAL A 240 10.20 -12.12 -2.70
C VAL A 240 11.23 -13.07 -2.10
N ILE A 241 11.93 -12.62 -1.06
CA ILE A 241 12.87 -13.42 -0.29
C ILE A 241 12.53 -13.25 1.19
N ALA A 242 11.97 -14.28 1.80
CA ALA A 242 11.74 -14.32 3.24
C ALA A 242 12.80 -15.20 3.92
N ARG A 243 13.40 -14.69 4.99
CA ARG A 243 14.49 -15.35 5.74
C ARG A 243 14.13 -15.46 7.20
N ILE A 244 14.45 -16.61 7.79
CA ILE A 244 14.30 -16.83 9.24
C ILE A 244 15.64 -16.55 9.92
N GLU A 245 15.71 -15.50 10.73
CA GLU A 245 16.92 -15.03 11.42
C GLU A 245 16.92 -15.46 12.91
N SER A 246 16.58 -16.72 13.19
CA SER A 246 16.55 -17.28 14.55
C SER A 246 17.59 -18.38 14.76
N GLU A 247 18.23 -18.34 15.94
CA GLU A 247 19.19 -19.34 16.41
C GLU A 247 18.52 -20.52 17.16
N THR A 248 17.29 -20.33 17.64
CA THR A 248 16.63 -21.27 18.58
C THR A 248 15.49 -22.08 17.96
N GLU A 249 14.97 -21.68 16.80
CA GLU A 249 13.92 -22.44 16.11
C GLU A 249 14.50 -23.64 15.34
N LYS A 250 13.80 -24.78 15.38
CA LYS A 250 14.10 -25.90 14.48
C LYS A 250 13.78 -25.46 13.03
N ARG A 251 14.82 -25.15 12.27
CA ARG A 251 14.73 -24.65 10.89
C ARG A 251 14.10 -25.70 9.97
N LEU A 252 12.79 -25.60 9.74
CA LEU A 252 12.09 -26.40 8.73
C LEU A 252 12.28 -25.79 7.33
N VAL A 253 12.42 -24.46 7.25
CA VAL A 253 12.64 -23.68 6.03
C VAL A 253 13.58 -22.52 6.40
N GLU A 254 14.74 -22.39 5.75
CA GLU A 254 15.66 -21.26 6.02
C GLU A 254 15.38 -20.05 5.12
N VAL A 255 14.98 -20.32 3.87
CA VAL A 255 14.67 -19.30 2.86
C VAL A 255 13.39 -19.71 2.15
N TYR A 256 12.44 -18.78 2.05
CA TYR A 256 11.22 -18.90 1.25
C TYR A 256 11.25 -17.85 0.13
N SER A 257 11.00 -18.27 -1.11
CA SER A 257 11.04 -17.36 -2.26
C SER A 257 9.85 -17.55 -3.20
N LEU A 258 9.38 -16.43 -3.76
CA LEU A 258 8.31 -16.33 -4.76
C LEU A 258 8.79 -15.63 -6.02
#